data_AF-A0A174GD10-F1
#
_entry.id   AF-A0A174GD10-F1
#
_cell.length_a   1.000
_cell.length_b   1.000
_cell.length_c   1.000
_cell.angle_alpha   90.00
_cell.angle_beta   90.00
_cell.angle_gamma   90.00
#
_symmetry.space_group_name_H-M   'P 1'
#
loop_
_entity.id
_entity.type
_entity.pdbx_description
1 polymer ?
#
loop_
_entity_poly.entity_id
_entity_poly.type
_entity_poly.pdbx_seq_one_letter_code
_entity_poly.pdbx_strand_id
1 'polypeptide(L)'
;MEEMRVYIANLGKYNEGELVGDWFTPPVDYDEMAERIGLNDRYEEYAIHDYELPFEIDDYTPIEEVNRLCEMVEELDYPLNEVIDDLL
;
A
#
# COMPACT_ATOMS: atom_id res chain seq x y z
N MET A 1 -3.19 -17.02 -4.08
CA MET A 1 -2.33 -15.94 -3.57
C MET A 1 -2.98 -15.43 -2.29
N GLU A 2 -2.19 -15.02 -1.30
CA GLU A 2 -2.72 -14.20 -0.21
C GLU A 2 -3.30 -12.90 -0.80
N GLU A 3 -4.28 -12.31 -0.13
CA GLU A 3 -4.94 -11.08 -0.61
C GLU A 3 -3.96 -9.92 -0.48
N MET A 4 -3.64 -9.26 -1.61
CA MET A 4 -2.71 -8.12 -1.61
C MET A 4 -3.32 -6.95 -0.84
N ARG A 5 -2.60 -6.41 0.14
CA ARG A 5 -3.07 -5.25 0.91
C ARG A 5 -1.94 -4.40 1.47
N VAL A 6 -2.23 -3.12 1.68
CA VAL A 6 -1.33 -2.15 2.30
C VAL A 6 -2.03 -1.43 3.44
N TYR A 7 -1.32 -1.20 4.54
CA TYR A 7 -1.78 -0.39 5.66
C TYR A 7 -1.20 1.02 5.53
N ILE A 8 -2.09 1.98 5.32
CA ILE A 8 -1.73 3.38 5.07
C ILE A 8 -2.14 4.21 6.27
N ALA A 9 -1.18 4.97 6.82
CA ALA A 9 -1.37 5.81 8.01
C ALA A 9 -1.23 7.30 7.68
N ASN A 10 -2.00 8.12 8.40
CA ASN A 10 -1.91 9.58 8.37
C ASN A 10 -0.71 10.04 9.21
N LEU A 11 0.33 10.56 8.55
CA LEU A 11 1.60 10.88 9.19
C LEU A 11 1.48 12.10 10.12
N GLY A 12 0.68 13.09 9.74
CA GLY A 12 0.47 14.27 10.56
C GLY A 12 -0.27 13.94 11.87
N LYS A 13 -1.26 13.04 11.82
CA LYS A 13 -1.94 12.51 13.02
C LYS A 13 -1.01 11.65 13.88
N TYR A 14 -0.22 10.80 13.24
CA TYR A 14 0.80 9.99 13.92
C TYR A 14 1.79 10.86 14.71
N ASN A 15 2.26 11.96 14.11
CA ASN A 15 3.14 12.94 14.76
C ASN A 15 2.49 13.66 15.96
N GLU A 16 1.16 13.71 16.01
CA GLU A 16 0.37 14.24 17.14
C GLU A 16 0.04 13.16 18.20
N GLY A 17 0.51 11.91 18.00
CA GLY A 17 0.26 10.78 18.88
C GLY A 17 -1.09 10.08 18.64
N GLU A 18 -1.78 10.39 17.53
CA GLU A 18 -3.02 9.74 17.12
C GLU A 18 -2.71 8.69 16.04
N LEU A 19 -3.00 7.41 16.33
CA LEU A 19 -2.84 6.32 15.37
C LEU A 19 -4.08 6.27 14.46
N VAL A 20 -3.99 6.91 13.30
CA VAL A 20 -5.03 6.92 12.26
C VAL A 20 -4.46 6.28 11.00
N GLY A 21 -5.05 5.17 10.58
CA GLY A 21 -4.69 4.45 9.36
C GLY A 21 -5.68 3.32 9.09
N ASP A 22 -5.62 2.74 7.90
CA ASP A 22 -6.51 1.68 7.48
C ASP A 22 -5.86 0.74 6.44
N TRP A 23 -6.43 -0.45 6.29
CA TRP A 23 -6.03 -1.41 5.27
C TRP A 23 -6.76 -1.14 3.95
N PHE A 24 -6.02 -1.22 2.86
CA PHE A 24 -6.51 -1.05 1.50
C PHE A 24 -6.06 -2.21 0.62
N THR A 25 -6.99 -2.66 -0.24
CA THR A 25 -6.70 -3.63 -1.30
C THR A 25 -6.45 -2.86 -2.59
N PRO A 26 -5.29 -3.01 -3.26
CA PRO A 26 -5.05 -2.40 -4.56
C PRO A 26 -6.07 -2.84 -5.62
N PRO A 27 -6.43 -1.98 -6.59
CA PRO A 27 -5.98 -0.59 -6.73
C PRO A 27 -6.62 0.35 -5.68
N VAL A 28 -5.80 1.14 -5.02
CA VAL A 28 -6.20 2.15 -4.03
C VAL A 28 -6.55 3.45 -4.74
N ASP A 29 -7.78 3.92 -4.56
CA ASP A 29 -8.21 5.26 -4.97
C ASP A 29 -7.72 6.31 -3.95
N TYR A 30 -7.07 7.37 -4.44
CA TYR A 30 -6.49 8.39 -3.56
C TYR A 30 -7.55 9.11 -2.73
N ASP A 31 -8.68 9.48 -3.34
CA ASP A 31 -9.72 10.27 -2.67
C ASP A 31 -10.40 9.43 -1.58
N GLU A 32 -10.70 8.15 -1.87
CA GLU A 32 -11.21 7.21 -0.87
C GLU A 32 -10.20 7.01 0.28
N MET A 33 -8.93 6.81 -0.05
CA MET A 33 -7.86 6.65 0.95
C MET A 33 -7.75 7.89 1.83
N ALA A 34 -7.69 9.07 1.22
CA ALA A 34 -7.59 10.36 1.91
C ALA A 34 -8.78 10.57 2.85
N GLU A 35 -10.01 10.28 2.41
CA GLU A 35 -11.20 10.37 3.25
C GLU A 35 -11.14 9.40 4.43
N ARG A 36 -10.78 8.13 4.19
CA ARG A 36 -10.74 7.08 5.23
C ARG A 36 -9.71 7.34 6.31
N ILE A 37 -8.52 7.84 5.95
CA ILE A 37 -7.45 8.13 6.93
C ILE A 37 -7.45 9.60 7.38
N GLY A 38 -8.41 10.40 6.91
CA GLY A 38 -8.62 11.78 7.35
C GLY A 38 -7.53 12.76 6.88
N LEU A 39 -6.99 12.58 5.68
CA LEU A 39 -6.16 13.59 5.04
C LEU A 39 -6.99 14.83 4.69
N ASN A 40 -6.36 16.01 4.73
CA ASN A 40 -6.94 17.31 4.40
C ASN A 40 -5.84 18.37 4.31
N ASP A 41 -6.20 19.64 4.08
CA ASP A 41 -5.29 20.80 4.00
C ASP A 41 -4.34 20.98 5.21
N ARG A 42 -4.58 20.30 6.34
CA ARG A 42 -3.67 20.29 7.49
C ARG A 42 -2.86 19.00 7.60
N TYR A 43 -3.45 17.87 7.26
CA TYR A 43 -2.85 16.55 7.36
C TYR A 43 -2.69 15.99 5.95
N GLU A 44 -1.67 16.46 5.24
CA GLU A 44 -1.49 16.18 3.82
C GLU A 44 -0.73 14.87 3.57
N GLU A 45 0.11 14.46 4.53
CA GLU A 45 1.07 13.38 4.35
C GLU A 45 0.56 12.03 4.90
N TYR A 46 0.85 10.97 4.16
CA TYR A 46 0.63 9.58 4.56
C TYR A 46 1.93 8.78 4.48
N ALA A 47 1.95 7.61 5.12
CA ALA A 47 3.00 6.61 5.00
C ALA A 47 2.41 5.21 5.00
N ILE A 48 3.09 4.27 4.33
CA ILE A 48 2.78 2.84 4.41
C ILE A 48 3.54 2.28 5.61
N HIS A 49 2.84 1.70 6.58
CA HIS A 49 3.46 1.17 7.80
C HIS A 49 3.45 -0.36 7.88
N ASP A 50 2.62 -1.01 7.06
CA ASP A 50 2.56 -2.46 6.96
C ASP A 50 2.01 -2.85 5.59
N TYR A 51 2.32 -4.06 5.12
CA TYR A 51 1.82 -4.56 3.85
C TYR A 51 1.88 -6.09 3.76
N GLU A 52 1.01 -6.65 2.92
CA GLU A 52 1.01 -8.06 2.52
C GLU A 52 1.07 -8.11 0.99
N LEU A 53 2.28 -8.04 0.46
CA LEU A 53 2.59 -7.98 -0.97
C LEU A 53 3.70 -8.98 -1.30
N PRO A 54 3.73 -9.54 -2.54
CA PRO A 54 4.78 -10.46 -2.96
C PRO A 54 6.09 -9.77 -3.38
N PHE A 55 6.23 -8.47 -3.08
CA PHE A 55 7.39 -7.65 -3.38
C PHE A 55 7.59 -6.59 -2.29
N GLU A 56 8.80 -6.06 -2.21
CA GLU A 56 9.17 -5.05 -1.23
C GLU A 56 8.75 -3.64 -1.69
N ILE A 57 8.27 -2.85 -0.74
CA ILE A 57 8.01 -1.41 -0.88
C ILE A 57 8.56 -0.67 0.35
N ASP A 58 8.80 0.62 0.20
CA ASP A 58 9.25 1.50 1.28
C ASP A 58 8.06 2.29 1.86
N ASP A 59 8.21 2.83 3.06
CA ASP A 59 7.18 3.61 3.77
C ASP A 59 6.62 4.79 2.95
N TYR A 60 7.42 5.32 2.01
CA TYR A 60 7.08 6.47 1.16
C TYR A 60 6.84 6.08 -0.30
N THR A 61 6.69 4.78 -0.60
CA THR A 61 6.30 4.36 -1.95
C THR A 61 4.93 4.96 -2.29
N PRO A 62 4.81 5.71 -3.41
CA PRO A 62 3.54 6.33 -3.80
C PRO A 62 2.45 5.28 -4.04
N ILE A 63 1.20 5.57 -3.68
CA ILE A 63 0.10 4.60 -3.90
C ILE A 63 -0.09 4.25 -5.38
N GLU A 64 0.22 5.16 -6.30
CA GLU A 64 0.14 4.90 -7.74
C GLU A 64 1.20 3.87 -8.17
N GLU A 65 2.36 3.89 -7.52
CA GLU A 65 3.42 2.90 -7.71
C GLU A 65 2.98 1.54 -7.17
N VAL A 66 2.40 1.50 -5.96
CA VAL A 66 1.83 0.27 -5.37
C VAL A 66 0.77 -0.33 -6.30
N ASN A 67 -0.17 0.49 -6.77
CA ASN A 67 -1.22 0.06 -7.70
C ASN A 67 -0.64 -0.55 -8.98
N ARG A 68 0.36 0.11 -9.58
CA ARG A 68 1.01 -0.39 -10.80
C ARG A 68 1.73 -1.71 -10.56
N LEU A 69 2.46 -1.85 -9.45
CA LEU A 69 3.17 -3.09 -9.13
C LEU A 69 2.20 -4.25 -8.87
N CYS A 70 1.07 -3.98 -8.19
CA CYS A 70 0.02 -4.99 -7.97
C CYS A 70 -0.64 -5.40 -9.29
N GLU A 71 -0.94 -4.45 -10.18
CA GLU A 71 -1.45 -4.74 -11.53
C GLU A 71 -0.49 -5.64 -12.31
N MET A 72 0.82 -5.31 -12.29
CA MET A 72 1.84 -6.15 -12.94
C MET A 72 1.91 -7.56 -12.36
N VAL A 73 1.68 -7.72 -11.05
CA VAL A 73 1.62 -9.04 -10.39
C VAL A 73 0.38 -9.83 -10.81
N GLU A 74 -0.78 -9.17 -10.91
CA GLU A 74 -2.03 -9.81 -11.34
C GLU A 74 -1.99 -10.21 -12.83
N GLU A 75 -1.29 -9.45 -13.66
CA GLU A 75 -1.09 -9.75 -15.09
C GLU A 75 -0.10 -10.89 -15.35
N LEU A 76 0.76 -11.23 -14.38
CA LEU A 76 1.63 -12.37 -14.49
C LEU A 76 0.80 -13.66 -14.40
N ASP A 77 0.45 -14.21 -15.57
CA ASP A 77 -0.23 -15.51 -15.75
C ASP A 77 0.65 -16.73 -15.35
N TYR A 78 1.67 -16.50 -14.51
CA TYR A 78 2.55 -17.51 -13.95
C TYR A 78 2.45 -17.48 -12.43
N PRO A 79 2.36 -18.64 -11.76
CA PRO A 79 2.50 -18.67 -10.31
C PRO A 79 3.87 -18.09 -9.94
N LEU A 80 3.89 -16.87 -9.39
CA LEU A 80 5.10 -16.16 -8.94
C LEU A 80 6.00 -17.05 -8.07
N ASN A 81 5.39 -17.96 -7.31
CA ASN A 81 6.02 -18.98 -6.51
C ASN A 81 7.02 -19.83 -7.32
N GLU A 82 6.66 -20.24 -8.55
CA GLU A 82 7.54 -21.04 -9.41
C GLU A 82 8.70 -20.21 -9.99
N VAL A 83 8.47 -18.91 -10.23
CA VAL A 83 9.50 -18.01 -10.77
C VAL A 83 10.50 -17.58 -9.69
N ILE A 84 10.02 -17.35 -8.46
CA ILE A 84 10.86 -16.98 -7.31
C ILE A 84 11.71 -18.17 -6.86
N ASP A 85 11.16 -19.39 -6.85
CA ASP A 85 11.92 -20.61 -6.54
C ASP A 85 13.05 -20.88 -7.56
N ASP A 86 12.86 -20.51 -8.83
CA ASP A 86 13.90 -20.65 -9.87
C ASP A 86 15.04 -19.61 -9.77
N LEU A 87 14.86 -18.53 -8.99
CA LEU A 87 15.82 -17.43 -8.84
C LEU A 87 16.70 -17.54 -7.56
N LEU A 88 16.38 -18.45 -6.64
CA LEU A 88 17.10 -18.71 -5.38
C LEU A 88 17.94 -20.01 -5.44
#